data_AF-A0A5H2XNS5-F1
#
_entry.id   AF-A0A5H2XNS5-F1
#
_cell.length_a   1.000
_cell.length_b   1.000
_cell.length_c   1.000
_cell.angle_alpha   90.00
_cell.angle_beta   90.00
_cell.angle_gamma   90.00
#
_symmetry.space_group_name_H-M   'P 1'
#
loop_
_entity.id
_entity.type
_entity.pdbx_description
1 polymer ?
#
loop_
_entity_poly.entity_id
_entity_poly.type
_entity_poly.pdbx_seq_one_letter_code
_entity_poly.pdbx_strand_id
1 'polypeptide(L)'
;MTSDGLDVAIDEAGCPQKLLPSGVSNKLFKISGTLALLQLLFASSICSRRQTPLQMRLPSWAMGLVTNYVSVQERKSTEPYKGPLHDSSAKLGIASMECLSSILSPTAVKFSYPMLASMAASAATVPSFSLKSMASGQQRTATSKHSAKPTKTLSATTATDPVSSTTSTSTATSLPPKKVLVPIGLGTEEMEAVIIVDVLRRAGADVTVASVEPQLQIEASCGTKLVADTSISSCSDQIFDLVALPGGMPGSVRLRDCAALQKITSKQAEERRLYGAICAAPAVTLLPWGLLRRRQTTCHPAFMHKLPTFWAVKSNIQVSEGLTTSRGPGTSYVFALCLVEQLFGESVAKGIGESLLVCLDDDNSRKQEFNKVEWSFDHIPRVLIPVANGSEEIEVVTIVDILRRAKVDVVVASIEKSVQILASQGTKIIADKLIGVAAELTYDLIILPGGTAGAERLNKSRILKNLLKEQELAGRIYGAVCSSPGILHRQGLLKGKKATAHPSIVSKLTNEVVNGTKVVIDGKVITSRGLSTVTDFALVIVSKLFGHARARSVAEGLVYEYPRS
;
A
#
# COMPACT_ATOMS: atom_id res chain seq x y z
N MET A 1 17.32 71.24 -9.59
CA MET A 1 16.85 70.99 -10.97
C MET A 1 15.93 69.77 -10.94
N THR A 2 14.98 69.72 -11.86
CA THR A 2 14.01 68.64 -12.12
C THR A 2 14.71 67.26 -12.21
N SER A 3 14.15 66.12 -11.76
CA SER A 3 12.78 65.59 -11.77
C SER A 3 12.33 65.03 -13.14
N ASP A 4 11.33 64.14 -13.07
CA ASP A 4 10.60 63.50 -14.17
C ASP A 4 11.36 62.33 -14.81
N GLY A 5 10.73 61.22 -15.23
CA GLY A 5 9.33 60.81 -15.08
C GLY A 5 9.14 59.35 -15.57
N LEU A 6 8.02 58.70 -15.20
CA LEU A 6 7.59 57.46 -15.88
C LEU A 6 6.94 57.84 -17.22
N ASP A 7 6.93 56.91 -18.18
CA ASP A 7 5.63 56.49 -18.71
C ASP A 7 5.63 55.07 -19.29
N VAL A 8 4.43 54.50 -19.45
CA VAL A 8 4.18 53.16 -20.00
C VAL A 8 3.39 53.27 -21.31
N ALA A 9 3.80 52.52 -22.33
CA ALA A 9 3.04 52.35 -23.56
C ALA A 9 2.60 50.89 -23.75
N ILE A 10 1.30 50.70 -23.91
CA ILE A 10 0.63 49.46 -24.34
C ILE A 10 0.17 49.68 -25.78
N ASP A 11 0.18 48.65 -26.63
CA ASP A 11 -0.72 48.62 -27.78
C ASP A 11 -1.17 47.18 -28.11
N GLU A 12 -2.42 47.04 -28.56
CA GLU A 12 -2.99 45.78 -29.07
C GLU A 12 -3.32 45.94 -30.57
N ALA A 13 -2.54 45.26 -31.43
CA ALA A 13 -2.86 45.15 -32.85
C ALA A 13 -2.66 43.70 -33.35
N GLY A 14 -3.71 43.12 -33.92
CA GLY A 14 -3.71 41.72 -34.36
C GLY A 14 -3.11 41.47 -35.74
N CYS A 15 -2.46 40.31 -35.88
CA CYS A 15 -2.21 39.49 -37.09
C CYS A 15 -2.10 40.20 -38.47
N PRO A 16 -0.99 39.95 -39.20
CA PRO A 16 -1.19 39.21 -40.46
C PRO A 16 -0.15 38.12 -40.81
N GLN A 17 -0.71 37.03 -41.35
CA GLN A 17 -0.24 36.16 -42.45
C GLN A 17 1.25 35.91 -42.77
N LYS A 18 1.56 34.61 -42.95
CA LYS A 18 2.38 33.97 -44.01
C LYS A 18 3.57 34.72 -44.63
N LEU A 19 4.72 34.04 -44.65
CA LEU A 19 5.48 33.81 -45.90
C LEU A 19 6.39 32.57 -45.80
N LEU A 20 6.50 31.80 -46.90
CA LEU A 20 7.45 30.71 -47.09
C LEU A 20 8.57 31.18 -48.04
N PRO A 21 9.84 30.86 -47.77
CA PRO A 21 10.88 30.82 -48.80
C PRO A 21 10.98 29.42 -49.40
N SER A 22 10.76 29.30 -50.71
CA SER A 22 11.15 28.13 -51.49
C SER A 22 12.64 28.19 -51.86
N GLY A 23 13.32 27.04 -51.89
CA GLY A 23 14.77 26.98 -52.17
C GLY A 23 15.22 25.60 -52.64
N VAL A 24 14.89 25.23 -53.88
CA VAL A 24 15.23 23.93 -54.48
C VAL A 24 16.60 23.98 -55.15
N SER A 25 17.42 22.94 -54.97
CA SER A 25 18.37 22.52 -56.00
C SER A 25 18.51 21.00 -56.02
N ASN A 26 18.67 20.43 -57.22
CA ASN A 26 18.56 19.00 -57.48
C ASN A 26 19.93 18.31 -57.55
N LYS A 27 19.95 17.00 -57.23
CA LYS A 27 20.77 16.03 -57.98
C LYS A 27 20.02 14.70 -58.11
N LEU A 28 19.80 14.26 -59.35
CA LEU A 28 19.15 13.00 -59.69
C LEU A 28 20.12 11.83 -59.54
N PHE A 29 19.59 10.64 -59.24
CA PHE A 29 19.84 9.46 -60.08
C PHE A 29 18.56 8.59 -60.17
N LYS A 30 18.56 7.55 -61.01
CA LYS A 30 17.36 6.99 -61.68
C LYS A 30 16.97 5.56 -61.27
N ILE A 31 15.64 5.31 -61.18
CA ILE A 31 14.89 4.08 -61.61
C ILE A 31 15.24 2.77 -60.84
N SER A 32 14.33 1.86 -60.44
CA SER A 32 12.94 1.47 -60.81
C SER A 32 12.08 1.32 -59.52
N GLY A 33 10.74 1.38 -59.43
CA GLY A 33 9.63 0.99 -60.33
C GLY A 33 9.25 -0.47 -60.03
N THR A 34 8.10 -0.83 -59.42
CA THR A 34 6.69 -0.38 -59.57
C THR A 34 6.02 0.02 -58.22
N LEU A 35 4.98 0.86 -58.08
CA LEU A 35 3.55 0.79 -58.54
C LEU A 35 2.83 -0.52 -58.12
N ALA A 36 1.62 -0.55 -57.56
CA ALA A 36 0.63 0.47 -57.12
C ALA A 36 -0.13 -0.10 -55.86
N LEU A 37 -1.16 0.49 -55.22
CA LEU A 37 -2.12 1.55 -55.56
C LEU A 37 -2.56 2.36 -54.30
N LEU A 38 -3.21 3.51 -54.53
CA LEU A 38 -3.49 4.58 -53.57
C LEU A 38 -4.63 4.31 -52.55
N GLN A 39 -4.62 5.03 -51.43
CA GLN A 39 -5.77 5.22 -50.54
C GLN A 39 -6.84 6.12 -51.17
N LEU A 40 -8.12 5.89 -50.83
CA LEU A 40 -9.09 6.88 -50.28
C LEU A 40 -10.54 6.41 -50.47
N LEU A 41 -11.38 6.50 -49.42
CA LEU A 41 -12.50 7.46 -49.37
C LEU A 41 -13.23 7.41 -48.00
N PHE A 42 -14.13 8.38 -47.81
CA PHE A 42 -14.71 8.84 -46.55
C PHE A 42 -15.68 7.86 -45.83
N ALA A 43 -15.93 8.17 -44.55
CA ALA A 43 -16.92 7.49 -43.72
C ALA A 43 -18.38 7.90 -44.02
N SER A 44 -19.32 7.01 -43.68
CA SER A 44 -20.75 7.29 -43.50
C SER A 44 -21.36 6.24 -42.54
N SER A 45 -22.58 6.46 -42.06
CA SER A 45 -23.10 5.82 -40.85
C SER A 45 -24.43 5.06 -41.06
N ILE A 46 -24.83 4.30 -40.04
CA ILE A 46 -26.20 3.78 -39.77
C ILE A 46 -26.68 2.53 -40.59
N CYS A 47 -26.65 1.39 -39.89
CA CYS A 47 -27.71 0.35 -39.79
C CYS A 47 -27.94 -0.76 -40.85
N SER A 48 -28.19 -1.96 -40.30
CA SER A 48 -29.12 -3.02 -40.76
C SER A 48 -28.63 -4.26 -41.54
N ARG A 49 -28.41 -5.33 -40.76
CA ARG A 49 -28.87 -6.74 -40.95
C ARG A 49 -28.41 -7.59 -42.16
N ARG A 50 -28.05 -8.84 -41.79
CA ARG A 50 -28.07 -10.11 -42.57
C ARG A 50 -27.00 -10.26 -43.68
N GLN A 51 -26.51 -11.46 -44.02
CA GLN A 51 -26.28 -12.71 -43.27
C GLN A 51 -25.56 -13.71 -44.22
N THR A 52 -24.36 -14.21 -43.88
CA THR A 52 -23.86 -15.60 -44.09
C THR A 52 -22.35 -15.68 -43.82
N PRO A 53 -21.79 -16.83 -43.42
CA PRO A 53 -20.36 -16.98 -43.10
C PRO A 53 -19.54 -17.49 -44.30
N LEU A 54 -18.32 -16.99 -44.47
CA LEU A 54 -17.30 -17.64 -45.30
C LEU A 54 -16.35 -18.45 -44.40
N GLN A 55 -16.04 -19.67 -44.82
CA GLN A 55 -15.29 -20.64 -44.00
C GLN A 55 -13.85 -20.76 -44.49
N MET A 56 -12.87 -20.28 -43.71
CA MET A 56 -11.45 -20.59 -43.91
C MET A 56 -10.84 -21.22 -42.67
N ARG A 57 -10.02 -22.26 -42.89
CA ARG A 57 -9.36 -23.04 -41.84
C ARG A 57 -8.03 -22.39 -41.45
N LEU A 58 -7.67 -22.46 -40.17
CA LEU A 58 -6.30 -22.26 -39.69
C LEU A 58 -5.75 -23.57 -39.12
N PRO A 59 -4.41 -23.79 -39.11
CA PRO A 59 -3.82 -25.09 -38.76
C PRO A 59 -3.93 -25.46 -37.27
N SER A 60 -3.90 -26.77 -36.99
CA SER A 60 -4.14 -27.34 -35.67
C SER A 60 -2.86 -27.54 -34.84
N TRP A 61 -2.54 -26.60 -33.93
CA TRP A 61 -1.61 -26.85 -32.80
C TRP A 61 -1.78 -25.93 -31.57
N ALA A 62 -3.00 -25.42 -31.30
CA ALA A 62 -3.26 -24.62 -30.09
C ALA A 62 -4.66 -24.89 -29.51
N MET A 63 -4.77 -25.79 -28.51
CA MET A 63 -6.00 -26.08 -27.76
C MET A 63 -5.68 -26.51 -26.33
N GLY A 64 -6.40 -25.93 -25.37
CA GLY A 64 -6.22 -26.13 -23.92
C GLY A 64 -5.39 -25.01 -23.25
N LEU A 65 -5.82 -24.39 -22.14
CA LEU A 65 -7.03 -24.57 -21.33
C LEU A 65 -7.46 -23.24 -20.69
N VAL A 66 -8.55 -22.60 -21.16
CA VAL A 66 -9.23 -21.51 -20.43
C VAL A 66 -10.76 -21.54 -20.65
N THR A 67 -11.46 -22.28 -19.80
CA THR A 67 -12.88 -22.08 -19.42
C THR A 67 -13.00 -22.47 -17.94
N ASN A 68 -13.90 -21.93 -17.11
CA ASN A 68 -15.18 -21.24 -17.35
C ASN A 68 -15.33 -20.03 -16.40
N TYR A 69 -16.03 -18.96 -16.80
CA TYR A 69 -17.41 -18.71 -16.36
C TYR A 69 -17.96 -17.36 -16.88
N VAL A 70 -19.22 -17.41 -17.37
CA VAL A 70 -20.27 -16.36 -17.47
C VAL A 70 -21.00 -16.52 -18.81
N SER A 71 -22.22 -17.06 -18.75
CA SER A 71 -23.29 -16.89 -19.74
C SER A 71 -24.59 -17.49 -19.17
N VAL A 72 -25.42 -16.64 -18.57
CA VAL A 72 -26.82 -16.97 -18.29
C VAL A 72 -27.64 -16.25 -19.35
N GLN A 73 -28.35 -16.98 -20.21
CA GLN A 73 -29.29 -16.40 -21.16
C GLN A 73 -30.72 -16.49 -20.62
N GLU A 74 -31.45 -15.39 -20.77
CA GLU A 74 -32.90 -15.35 -20.59
C GLU A 74 -33.60 -16.29 -21.60
N ARG A 75 -34.72 -16.89 -21.19
CA ARG A 75 -35.74 -17.36 -22.12
C ARG A 75 -37.02 -16.57 -21.89
N LYS A 76 -37.49 -15.88 -22.93
CA LYS A 76 -38.85 -15.31 -22.99
C LYS A 76 -39.76 -16.32 -23.70
N SER A 77 -40.97 -16.51 -23.19
CA SER A 77 -42.05 -17.22 -23.87
C SER A 77 -43.34 -16.42 -23.67
N THR A 78 -44.09 -16.20 -24.74
CA THR A 78 -45.18 -15.21 -24.81
C THR A 78 -46.56 -15.84 -24.72
N GLU A 79 -47.39 -15.27 -23.84
CA GLU A 79 -48.83 -15.04 -24.04
C GLU A 79 -49.82 -16.24 -24.02
N PRO A 80 -51.15 -15.99 -23.87
CA PRO A 80 -51.86 -14.70 -23.84
C PRO A 80 -52.62 -14.36 -22.54
N TYR A 81 -53.19 -13.15 -22.53
CA TYR A 81 -53.85 -12.46 -21.42
C TYR A 81 -55.37 -12.74 -21.36
N LYS A 82 -55.97 -12.78 -20.16
CA LYS A 82 -57.42 -12.61 -19.94
C LYS A 82 -57.70 -11.76 -18.70
N GLY A 83 -58.74 -10.94 -18.78
CA GLY A 83 -59.12 -9.94 -17.76
C GLY A 83 -59.91 -10.48 -16.55
N PRO A 84 -60.27 -9.59 -15.61
CA PRO A 84 -60.52 -9.96 -14.21
C PRO A 84 -61.99 -10.12 -13.81
N LEU A 85 -62.22 -10.72 -12.64
CA LEU A 85 -63.46 -10.66 -11.86
C LEU A 85 -63.16 -10.46 -10.35
N HIS A 86 -64.21 -10.25 -9.56
CA HIS A 86 -64.19 -9.52 -8.29
C HIS A 86 -64.08 -10.37 -7.01
N ASP A 87 -63.90 -9.63 -5.91
CA ASP A 87 -64.40 -9.87 -4.53
C ASP A 87 -63.66 -10.73 -3.48
N SER A 88 -63.12 -9.99 -2.49
CA SER A 88 -63.66 -9.88 -1.12
C SER A 88 -63.66 -11.09 -0.16
N SER A 89 -62.66 -11.06 0.74
CA SER A 89 -62.75 -11.21 2.20
C SER A 89 -63.44 -12.44 2.85
N ALA A 90 -62.66 -13.19 3.63
CA ALA A 90 -63.10 -13.91 4.84
C ALA A 90 -62.02 -13.83 5.94
N LYS A 91 -62.39 -14.09 7.21
CA LYS A 91 -61.48 -14.08 8.38
C LYS A 91 -61.64 -15.38 9.19
N LEU A 92 -60.73 -15.58 10.17
CA LEU A 92 -60.65 -16.67 11.17
C LEU A 92 -60.27 -18.06 10.58
N GLY A 93 -59.53 -18.92 11.30
CA GLY A 93 -58.72 -18.65 12.51
C GLY A 93 -58.37 -19.90 13.35
N ILE A 94 -57.27 -19.78 14.13
CA ILE A 94 -56.94 -20.51 15.37
C ILE A 94 -56.67 -22.04 15.28
N ALA A 95 -55.83 -22.52 16.22
CA ALA A 95 -55.34 -23.89 16.46
C ALA A 95 -54.30 -24.43 15.44
N SER A 96 -53.08 -24.88 15.79
CA SER A 96 -52.47 -25.54 16.97
C SER A 96 -52.63 -27.05 17.06
N MET A 97 -51.58 -27.81 16.70
CA MET A 97 -50.93 -28.81 17.58
C MET A 97 -49.60 -29.31 16.95
N GLU A 98 -48.87 -30.12 17.70
CA GLU A 98 -47.45 -30.43 17.46
C GLU A 98 -47.19 -31.78 16.77
N CYS A 99 -45.96 -31.92 16.27
CA CYS A 99 -45.15 -33.15 16.22
C CYS A 99 -45.75 -34.45 15.64
N LEU A 100 -45.16 -34.92 14.53
CA LEU A 100 -44.72 -36.32 14.41
C LEU A 100 -43.50 -36.42 13.47
N SER A 101 -42.80 -37.55 13.50
CA SER A 101 -41.37 -37.64 13.15
C SER A 101 -41.04 -38.33 11.84
N SER A 102 -39.93 -37.86 11.23
CA SER A 102 -38.90 -38.64 10.50
C SER A 102 -39.28 -39.53 9.30
N ILE A 103 -38.57 -39.35 8.17
CA ILE A 103 -37.70 -40.35 7.49
C ILE A 103 -37.42 -39.92 6.03
N LEU A 104 -36.17 -39.52 5.74
CA LEU A 104 -35.36 -39.88 4.56
C LEU A 104 -34.14 -38.97 4.40
N SER A 105 -32.98 -39.57 4.15
CA SER A 105 -31.73 -38.88 3.82
C SER A 105 -31.16 -39.45 2.51
N PRO A 106 -30.43 -38.68 1.71
CA PRO A 106 -29.55 -39.23 0.68
C PRO A 106 -28.06 -39.01 1.00
N THR A 107 -27.40 -40.12 1.35
CA THR A 107 -26.02 -40.49 0.99
C THR A 107 -24.95 -39.41 0.77
N ALA A 108 -23.92 -39.41 1.63
CA ALA A 108 -22.64 -38.75 1.36
C ALA A 108 -21.69 -39.65 0.54
N VAL A 109 -20.95 -39.07 -0.40
CA VAL A 109 -19.88 -39.76 -1.15
C VAL A 109 -18.55 -39.62 -0.41
N LYS A 110 -17.83 -40.74 -0.23
CA LYS A 110 -16.48 -40.75 0.36
C LYS A 110 -15.41 -40.65 -0.73
N PHE A 111 -14.38 -39.84 -0.49
CA PHE A 111 -13.07 -40.00 -1.12
C PHE A 111 -12.02 -40.27 -0.03
N SER A 112 -11.08 -41.15 -0.30
CA SER A 112 -10.06 -41.59 0.66
C SER A 112 -8.69 -41.06 0.27
N TYR A 113 -7.89 -40.68 1.27
CA TYR A 113 -6.45 -40.50 1.14
C TYR A 113 -5.73 -41.46 2.11
N PRO A 114 -4.61 -42.09 1.72
CA PRO A 114 -3.92 -43.06 2.56
C PRO A 114 -3.17 -42.39 3.71
N MET A 115 -3.22 -42.99 4.89
CA MET A 115 -2.37 -42.65 6.02
C MET A 115 -1.10 -43.51 6.00
N LEU A 116 0.04 -42.94 6.33
CA LEU A 116 1.29 -43.66 6.61
C LEU A 116 1.91 -43.16 7.92
N ALA A 117 2.71 -44.02 8.55
CA ALA A 117 2.64 -44.18 10.01
C ALA A 117 3.74 -43.49 10.82
N SER A 118 3.44 -43.36 12.11
CA SER A 118 4.37 -43.04 13.20
C SER A 118 5.60 -43.94 13.23
N MET A 119 6.75 -43.37 13.63
CA MET A 119 7.75 -44.07 14.43
C MET A 119 8.16 -43.19 15.60
N ALA A 120 8.35 -43.79 16.79
CA ALA A 120 8.73 -43.08 18.00
C ALA A 120 9.64 -43.95 18.90
N ALA A 121 10.88 -43.48 19.10
CA ALA A 121 11.85 -43.85 20.14
C ALA A 121 13.06 -42.90 19.98
N SER A 122 13.88 -42.59 21.00
CA SER A 122 13.92 -43.08 22.38
C SER A 122 14.22 -41.91 23.35
N ALA A 123 14.06 -42.15 24.65
CA ALA A 123 14.33 -41.17 25.71
C ALA A 123 15.65 -41.45 26.46
N ALA A 124 16.24 -40.40 27.03
CA ALA A 124 17.35 -40.46 27.99
C ALA A 124 17.15 -39.37 29.07
N THR A 125 17.75 -39.55 30.24
CA THR A 125 17.03 -39.24 31.49
C THR A 125 17.85 -38.44 32.52
N VAL A 126 17.41 -37.21 32.84
CA VAL A 126 17.57 -36.54 34.17
C VAL A 126 19.03 -36.11 34.53
N PRO A 127 19.31 -35.18 35.49
CA PRO A 127 18.41 -34.48 36.42
C PRO A 127 18.30 -32.95 36.29
N SER A 128 17.26 -32.43 36.94
CA SER A 128 17.15 -31.05 37.43
C SER A 128 17.81 -30.92 38.81
N PHE A 129 18.35 -29.74 39.12
CA PHE A 129 18.67 -29.35 40.50
C PHE A 129 18.10 -27.96 40.80
N SER A 130 17.50 -27.82 41.98
CA SER A 130 16.95 -26.57 42.52
C SER A 130 17.60 -26.31 43.87
N LEU A 131 18.04 -25.07 44.13
CA LEU A 131 18.48 -24.63 45.45
C LEU A 131 17.78 -23.32 45.84
N LYS A 132 17.46 -23.21 47.12
CA LYS A 132 17.01 -21.98 47.78
C LYS A 132 18.16 -21.37 48.60
N SER A 133 18.04 -20.07 48.83
CA SER A 133 18.76 -19.21 49.78
C SER A 133 19.21 -19.89 51.09
N MET A 134 20.38 -19.51 51.64
CA MET A 134 20.46 -18.73 52.90
C MET A 134 21.86 -18.20 53.29
N ALA A 135 21.91 -16.88 53.57
CA ALA A 135 22.59 -16.13 54.64
C ALA A 135 24.09 -16.30 55.06
N SER A 136 24.71 -15.13 55.36
CA SER A 136 25.93 -14.87 56.18
C SER A 136 27.32 -15.25 55.60
N GLY A 137 28.43 -14.57 55.94
CA GLY A 137 28.61 -13.29 56.67
C GLY A 137 30.08 -12.99 57.08
N GLN A 138 30.42 -11.70 57.29
CA GLN A 138 31.69 -11.14 57.84
C GLN A 138 33.00 -11.30 57.00
N GLN A 139 34.12 -10.59 57.24
CA GLN A 139 34.42 -9.15 57.49
C GLN A 139 35.96 -8.89 57.39
N ARG A 140 36.42 -7.61 57.22
CA ARG A 140 37.80 -7.06 57.49
C ARG A 140 38.91 -7.34 56.41
N THR A 141 39.97 -6.52 56.19
CA THR A 141 40.40 -5.17 56.72
C THR A 141 41.45 -4.44 55.83
N ALA A 142 41.35 -3.09 55.76
CA ALA A 142 42.43 -2.06 55.65
C ALA A 142 43.38 -2.03 54.40
N THR A 143 44.17 -1.00 54.08
CA THR A 143 44.66 0.22 54.82
C THR A 143 45.04 1.41 53.89
N SER A 144 44.79 2.67 54.30
CA SER A 144 45.64 3.91 54.14
C SER A 144 46.15 4.38 52.75
N LYS A 145 46.15 5.66 52.30
CA LYS A 145 45.85 7.05 52.81
C LYS A 145 45.64 7.99 51.56
N HIS A 146 45.86 9.32 51.41
CA HIS A 146 46.43 10.46 52.17
C HIS A 146 45.91 11.85 51.64
N SER A 147 46.19 12.94 52.38
CA SER A 147 46.40 14.39 52.06
C SER A 147 46.08 15.04 50.68
N ALA A 148 45.71 16.33 50.57
CA ALA A 148 45.35 17.39 51.57
C ALA A 148 44.68 18.65 50.91
N LYS A 149 44.25 19.63 51.72
CA LYS A 149 43.50 20.87 51.38
C LYS A 149 44.14 22.11 52.07
N PRO A 150 43.99 23.37 51.58
CA PRO A 150 43.07 24.36 52.21
C PRO A 150 42.38 25.30 51.16
N THR A 151 41.24 25.99 51.34
CA THR A 151 40.48 26.60 52.47
C THR A 151 40.88 28.04 52.86
N LYS A 152 39.97 29.03 52.68
CA LYS A 152 39.91 30.33 53.41
C LYS A 152 38.54 31.03 53.27
N THR A 153 38.23 31.96 54.19
CA THR A 153 36.95 32.72 54.39
C THR A 153 37.27 34.08 55.09
N LEU A 154 36.39 35.01 55.50
CA LEU A 154 34.92 35.09 55.65
C LEU A 154 34.47 36.58 55.77
N SER A 155 33.41 37.07 55.10
CA SER A 155 32.71 38.34 55.45
C SER A 155 31.33 38.52 54.76
N ALA A 156 30.43 39.30 55.37
CA ALA A 156 29.16 39.82 54.79
C ALA A 156 29.40 41.06 53.89
N THR A 157 28.48 41.71 53.18
CA THR A 157 27.04 42.07 53.35
C THR A 157 26.50 42.44 51.92
N THR A 158 25.24 42.42 51.48
CA THR A 158 24.00 43.15 51.85
C THR A 158 22.75 42.51 51.18
N ALA A 159 21.54 43.03 51.44
CA ALA A 159 20.26 42.46 50.99
C ALA A 159 19.75 42.97 49.61
N THR A 160 19.01 42.10 48.91
CA THR A 160 17.86 42.42 48.04
C THR A 160 17.03 41.14 47.80
N ASP A 161 15.71 41.27 47.66
CA ASP A 161 14.78 40.14 47.55
C ASP A 161 14.75 39.47 46.17
N PRO A 162 14.43 38.15 46.14
CA PRO A 162 13.72 37.58 45.00
C PRO A 162 12.40 36.89 45.41
N VAL A 163 11.34 37.37 44.77
CA VAL A 163 9.98 36.80 44.62
C VAL A 163 9.88 35.27 44.82
N SER A 164 8.97 34.85 45.69
CA SER A 164 8.53 33.45 45.77
C SER A 164 7.85 33.02 44.46
N SER A 165 8.44 32.03 43.78
CA SER A 165 7.86 31.39 42.60
C SER A 165 7.56 29.92 42.92
N THR A 166 6.29 29.64 43.20
CA THR A 166 5.83 28.32 43.61
C THR A 166 5.98 27.32 42.46
N THR A 167 6.81 26.29 42.62
CA THR A 167 7.05 25.26 41.58
C THR A 167 5.81 24.38 41.39
N SER A 168 4.89 24.82 40.54
CA SER A 168 3.75 24.02 40.10
C SER A 168 4.20 22.94 39.12
N THR A 169 4.49 21.75 39.64
CA THR A 169 4.76 20.55 38.84
C THR A 169 3.53 20.19 38.01
N SER A 170 3.46 20.69 36.78
CA SER A 170 2.37 20.42 35.84
C SER A 170 2.47 18.99 35.33
N THR A 171 1.78 18.07 36.03
CA THR A 171 1.47 16.75 35.48
C THR A 171 0.61 16.93 34.23
N ALA A 172 1.26 16.91 33.06
CA ALA A 172 0.59 16.99 31.77
C ALA A 172 -0.27 15.73 31.55
N THR A 173 -1.54 15.82 31.93
CA THR A 173 -2.53 14.75 31.71
C THR A 173 -2.67 14.50 30.22
N SER A 174 -2.03 13.46 29.70
CA SER A 174 -2.19 13.06 28.31
C SER A 174 -3.64 12.67 28.05
N LEU A 175 -4.24 13.29 27.02
CA LEU A 175 -5.55 12.89 26.54
C LEU A 175 -5.50 11.40 26.12
N PRO A 176 -6.57 10.63 26.35
CA PRO A 176 -6.61 9.23 25.92
C PRO A 176 -6.43 9.15 24.40
N PRO A 177 -5.68 8.15 23.89
CA PRO A 177 -5.39 8.05 22.46
C PRO A 177 -6.67 7.82 21.66
N LYS A 178 -6.74 8.43 20.47
CA LYS A 178 -7.88 8.31 19.56
C LYS A 178 -8.02 6.88 19.06
N LYS A 179 -9.17 6.26 19.30
CA LYS A 179 -9.40 4.85 18.94
C LYS A 179 -9.87 4.73 17.51
N VAL A 180 -9.20 3.90 16.71
CA VAL A 180 -9.56 3.68 15.31
C VAL A 180 -9.72 2.20 15.01
N LEU A 181 -10.78 1.86 14.27
CA LEU A 181 -10.97 0.53 13.70
C LEU A 181 -10.60 0.54 12.21
N VAL A 182 -9.68 -0.35 11.82
CA VAL A 182 -9.40 -0.67 10.40
C VAL A 182 -9.75 -2.15 10.17
N PRO A 183 -10.88 -2.46 9.53
CA PRO A 183 -11.27 -3.85 9.27
C PRO A 183 -10.58 -4.38 8.00
N ILE A 184 -10.11 -5.62 8.05
CA ILE A 184 -9.47 -6.33 6.92
C ILE A 184 -10.13 -7.69 6.67
N GLY A 185 -10.14 -8.12 5.42
CA GLY A 185 -10.69 -9.42 4.99
C GLY A 185 -9.92 -10.00 3.80
N LEU A 186 -10.34 -11.17 3.34
CA LEU A 186 -9.77 -11.81 2.14
C LEU A 186 -9.92 -10.89 0.92
N GLY A 187 -8.80 -10.52 0.30
CA GLY A 187 -8.75 -9.62 -0.84
C GLY A 187 -9.01 -8.15 -0.50
N THR A 188 -8.83 -7.73 0.76
CA THR A 188 -8.63 -6.30 1.10
C THR A 188 -7.41 -5.77 0.35
N GLU A 189 -7.45 -4.51 -0.04
CA GLU A 189 -6.32 -3.83 -0.71
C GLU A 189 -5.19 -3.54 0.31
N GLU A 190 -4.00 -4.09 0.07
CA GLU A 190 -2.88 -4.01 1.03
C GLU A 190 -2.26 -2.62 1.17
N MET A 191 -2.13 -1.84 0.09
CA MET A 191 -1.58 -0.48 0.16
C MET A 191 -2.51 0.44 0.93
N GLU A 192 -3.81 0.41 0.61
CA GLU A 192 -4.84 1.19 1.28
C GLU A 192 -4.89 0.86 2.78
N ALA A 193 -5.00 -0.42 3.14
CA ALA A 193 -5.10 -0.85 4.54
C ALA A 193 -3.85 -0.47 5.35
N VAL A 194 -2.65 -0.71 4.81
CA VAL A 194 -1.39 -0.45 5.54
C VAL A 194 -1.09 1.05 5.63
N ILE A 195 -1.31 1.83 4.57
CA ILE A 195 -1.10 3.30 4.62
C ILE A 195 -2.07 3.94 5.62
N ILE A 196 -3.33 3.50 5.69
CA ILE A 196 -4.29 3.98 6.72
C ILE A 196 -3.77 3.67 8.13
N VAL A 197 -3.37 2.43 8.40
CA VAL A 197 -2.92 1.99 9.73
C VAL A 197 -1.64 2.71 10.17
N ASP A 198 -0.65 2.75 9.30
CA ASP A 198 0.65 3.36 9.55
C ASP A 198 0.54 4.86 9.85
N VAL A 199 -0.11 5.62 8.96
CA VAL A 199 -0.20 7.09 9.06
C VAL A 199 -0.99 7.52 10.30
N LEU A 200 -2.05 6.78 10.66
CA LEU A 200 -2.81 7.03 11.88
C LEU A 200 -2.03 6.66 13.14
N ARG A 201 -1.26 5.56 13.15
CA ARG A 201 -0.38 5.20 14.27
C ARG A 201 0.72 6.25 14.47
N ARG A 202 1.31 6.82 13.40
CA ARG A 202 2.27 7.93 13.49
C ARG A 202 1.64 9.20 14.09
N ALA A 203 0.37 9.46 13.85
CA ALA A 203 -0.38 10.56 14.46
C ALA A 203 -0.75 10.32 15.95
N GLY A 204 -0.44 9.14 16.51
CA GLY A 204 -0.74 8.80 17.90
C GLY A 204 -2.10 8.12 18.12
N ALA A 205 -2.72 7.56 17.08
CA ALA A 205 -3.97 6.81 17.21
C ALA A 205 -3.75 5.37 17.73
N ASP A 206 -4.66 4.92 18.59
CA ASP A 206 -4.84 3.52 18.99
C ASP A 206 -5.60 2.78 17.87
N VAL A 207 -4.86 2.38 16.83
CA VAL A 207 -5.42 1.72 15.64
C VAL A 207 -5.51 0.21 15.87
N THR A 208 -6.73 -0.28 16.05
CA THR A 208 -7.07 -1.71 16.07
C THR A 208 -7.30 -2.21 14.64
N VAL A 209 -6.45 -3.14 14.18
CA VAL A 209 -6.70 -3.88 12.93
C VAL A 209 -7.57 -5.10 13.24
N ALA A 210 -8.74 -5.22 12.64
CA ALA A 210 -9.71 -6.30 12.94
C ALA A 210 -9.99 -7.18 11.73
N SER A 211 -9.86 -8.50 11.86
CA SER A 211 -10.24 -9.45 10.81
C SER A 211 -11.76 -9.63 10.78
N VAL A 212 -12.37 -9.51 9.59
CA VAL A 212 -13.76 -9.94 9.34
C VAL A 212 -13.86 -11.43 8.95
N GLU A 213 -12.73 -12.11 8.80
CA GLU A 213 -12.65 -13.55 8.57
C GLU A 213 -12.65 -14.34 9.91
N PRO A 214 -12.94 -15.66 9.89
CA PRO A 214 -12.84 -16.51 11.09
C PRO A 214 -11.44 -16.53 11.72
N GLN A 215 -10.40 -16.34 10.91
CA GLN A 215 -8.99 -16.31 11.32
C GLN A 215 -8.41 -14.89 11.27
N LEU A 216 -7.36 -14.63 12.06
CA LEU A 216 -6.67 -13.33 12.08
C LEU A 216 -5.80 -13.08 10.85
N GLN A 217 -5.28 -14.13 10.20
CA GLN A 217 -4.46 -14.00 9.00
C GLN A 217 -5.33 -13.94 7.73
N ILE A 218 -5.20 -12.88 6.96
CA ILE A 218 -5.83 -12.73 5.65
C ILE A 218 -4.79 -12.66 4.54
N GLU A 219 -5.20 -12.99 3.33
CA GLU A 219 -4.44 -12.73 2.11
C GLU A 219 -5.09 -11.55 1.39
N ALA A 220 -4.30 -10.51 1.11
CA ALA A 220 -4.72 -9.28 0.48
C ALA A 220 -4.80 -9.40 -1.05
N SER A 221 -5.26 -8.36 -1.72
CA SER A 221 -5.61 -8.35 -3.15
C SER A 221 -4.46 -8.74 -4.11
N CYS A 222 -3.20 -8.45 -3.76
CA CYS A 222 -2.00 -8.87 -4.49
C CYS A 222 -1.16 -9.90 -3.70
N GLY A 223 -1.81 -10.70 -2.85
CA GLY A 223 -1.18 -11.82 -2.16
C GLY A 223 -0.30 -11.43 -0.97
N THR A 224 -0.34 -10.19 -0.51
CA THR A 224 0.31 -9.79 0.74
C THR A 224 -0.44 -10.43 1.92
N LYS A 225 0.26 -11.15 2.80
CA LYS A 225 -0.37 -11.83 3.93
C LYS A 225 -0.25 -10.96 5.19
N LEU A 226 -1.40 -10.49 5.67
CA LEU A 226 -1.51 -9.60 6.83
C LEU A 226 -2.14 -10.35 8.01
N VAL A 227 -1.76 -10.01 9.24
CA VAL A 227 -2.39 -10.56 10.46
C VAL A 227 -3.04 -9.43 11.26
N ALA A 228 -4.34 -9.55 11.51
CA ALA A 228 -5.08 -8.62 12.35
C ALA A 228 -4.60 -8.64 13.82
N ASP A 229 -4.95 -7.59 14.55
CA ASP A 229 -4.76 -7.50 16.00
C ASP A 229 -5.84 -8.30 16.75
N THR A 230 -7.06 -8.35 16.21
CA THR A 230 -8.19 -9.08 16.79
C THR A 230 -9.22 -9.51 15.74
N SER A 231 -10.26 -10.25 16.13
CA SER A 231 -11.44 -10.51 15.29
C SER A 231 -12.47 -9.40 15.49
N ILE A 232 -13.20 -9.04 14.44
CA ILE A 232 -14.25 -8.01 14.45
C ILE A 232 -15.35 -8.26 15.51
N SER A 233 -15.59 -9.53 15.88
CA SER A 233 -16.54 -9.88 16.95
C SER A 233 -16.15 -9.24 18.29
N SER A 234 -14.86 -9.21 18.61
CA SER A 234 -14.29 -8.56 19.80
C SER A 234 -14.33 -7.02 19.77
N CYS A 235 -14.77 -6.41 18.66
CA CYS A 235 -14.95 -4.97 18.53
C CYS A 235 -16.41 -4.51 18.76
N SER A 236 -17.36 -5.45 18.92
CA SER A 236 -18.81 -5.17 18.91
C SER A 236 -19.29 -4.14 19.95
N ASP A 237 -18.66 -4.13 21.13
CA ASP A 237 -19.02 -3.27 22.25
C ASP A 237 -18.02 -2.10 22.45
N GLN A 238 -17.05 -1.95 21.54
CA GLN A 238 -16.06 -0.89 21.59
C GLN A 238 -16.58 0.39 20.94
N ILE A 239 -16.14 1.54 21.46
CA ILE A 239 -16.37 2.86 20.87
C ILE A 239 -15.08 3.32 20.21
N PHE A 240 -15.19 3.78 18.97
CA PHE A 240 -14.07 4.29 18.17
C PHE A 240 -14.34 5.77 17.82
N ASP A 241 -13.29 6.59 17.79
CA ASP A 241 -13.37 7.94 17.24
C ASP A 241 -13.56 7.89 15.70
N LEU A 242 -12.96 6.88 15.05
CA LEU A 242 -12.99 6.65 13.61
C LEU A 242 -13.13 5.15 13.24
N VAL A 243 -13.87 4.86 12.17
CA VAL A 243 -13.82 3.56 11.46
C VAL A 243 -13.41 3.80 10.00
N ALA A 244 -12.27 3.27 9.57
CA ALA A 244 -11.72 3.52 8.23
C ALA A 244 -11.64 2.21 7.41
N LEU A 245 -12.47 2.10 6.37
CA LEU A 245 -12.66 0.91 5.56
C LEU A 245 -11.76 0.93 4.31
N PRO A 246 -10.72 0.06 4.21
CA PRO A 246 -9.98 -0.16 2.98
C PRO A 246 -10.85 -0.87 1.94
N GLY A 247 -10.51 -0.72 0.66
CA GLY A 247 -11.24 -1.31 -0.45
C GLY A 247 -10.73 -2.70 -0.84
N GLY A 248 -10.41 -2.86 -2.12
CA GLY A 248 -10.02 -4.14 -2.71
C GLY A 248 -11.21 -5.07 -2.97
N MET A 249 -10.95 -6.12 -3.74
CA MET A 249 -11.92 -7.16 -4.11
C MET A 249 -11.25 -8.54 -4.03
N PRO A 250 -11.88 -9.54 -3.40
CA PRO A 250 -13.20 -9.52 -2.76
C PRO A 250 -13.31 -8.74 -1.43
N GLY A 251 -12.25 -8.08 -0.93
CA GLY A 251 -12.22 -7.43 0.39
C GLY A 251 -13.45 -6.60 0.74
N SER A 252 -13.83 -5.65 -0.11
CA SER A 252 -15.02 -4.79 0.11
C SER A 252 -16.33 -5.58 0.24
N VAL A 253 -16.42 -6.77 -0.38
CA VAL A 253 -17.56 -7.70 -0.23
C VAL A 253 -17.50 -8.42 1.12
N ARG A 254 -16.31 -8.86 1.56
CA ARG A 254 -16.10 -9.45 2.90
C ARG A 254 -16.46 -8.45 4.00
N LEU A 255 -16.10 -7.17 3.82
CA LEU A 255 -16.52 -6.08 4.71
C LEU A 255 -18.05 -5.90 4.71
N ARG A 256 -18.68 -5.85 3.53
CA ARG A 256 -20.14 -5.66 3.35
C ARG A 256 -20.97 -6.75 4.04
N ASP A 257 -20.53 -7.99 3.92
CA ASP A 257 -21.25 -9.17 4.43
C ASP A 257 -20.99 -9.44 5.92
N CYS A 258 -20.11 -8.64 6.56
CA CYS A 258 -19.84 -8.72 7.98
C CYS A 258 -20.88 -7.93 8.81
N ALA A 259 -21.91 -8.62 9.31
CA ALA A 259 -22.96 -8.02 10.14
C ALA A 259 -22.44 -7.29 11.40
N ALA A 260 -21.35 -7.77 12.00
CA ALA A 260 -20.71 -7.11 13.14
C ALA A 260 -20.11 -5.74 12.74
N LEU A 261 -19.37 -5.68 11.63
CA LEU A 261 -18.82 -4.43 11.11
C LEU A 261 -19.94 -3.47 10.66
N GLN A 262 -21.01 -3.99 10.04
CA GLN A 262 -22.18 -3.19 9.68
C GLN A 262 -22.78 -2.51 10.93
N LYS A 263 -23.01 -3.26 12.01
CA LYS A 263 -23.53 -2.72 13.28
C LYS A 263 -22.63 -1.62 13.86
N ILE A 264 -21.31 -1.84 13.89
CA ILE A 264 -20.34 -0.85 14.37
C ILE A 264 -20.35 0.42 13.50
N THR A 265 -20.37 0.26 12.17
CA THR A 265 -20.28 1.39 11.22
C THR A 265 -21.59 2.19 11.15
N SER A 266 -22.75 1.53 11.20
CA SER A 266 -24.04 2.24 11.32
C SER A 266 -24.11 3.04 12.62
N LYS A 267 -23.70 2.46 13.75
CA LYS A 267 -23.66 3.17 15.04
C LYS A 267 -22.76 4.41 15.01
N GLN A 268 -21.60 4.36 14.34
CA GLN A 268 -20.76 5.57 14.13
C GLN A 268 -21.52 6.68 13.38
N ALA A 269 -22.22 6.33 12.30
CA ALA A 269 -22.96 7.28 11.48
C ALA A 269 -24.17 7.87 12.23
N GLU A 270 -24.89 7.05 13.00
CA GLU A 270 -26.00 7.45 13.88
C GLU A 270 -25.53 8.39 15.00
N GLU A 271 -24.41 8.05 15.66
CA GLU A 271 -23.78 8.86 16.72
C GLU A 271 -22.91 10.01 16.17
N ARG A 272 -22.97 10.28 14.85
CA ARG A 272 -22.28 11.36 14.12
C ARG A 272 -20.75 11.41 14.31
N ARG A 273 -20.11 10.28 14.63
CA ARG A 273 -18.64 10.17 14.68
C ARG A 273 -18.06 9.90 13.29
N LEU A 274 -16.74 9.96 13.19
CA LEU A 274 -16.04 9.81 11.92
C LEU A 274 -16.11 8.37 11.39
N TYR A 275 -16.31 8.26 10.08
CA TYR A 275 -16.09 7.04 9.34
C TYR A 275 -15.59 7.37 7.93
N GLY A 276 -14.85 6.46 7.32
CA GLY A 276 -14.37 6.67 5.97
C GLY A 276 -14.21 5.39 5.18
N ALA A 277 -14.23 5.51 3.85
CA ALA A 277 -14.05 4.37 2.95
C ALA A 277 -13.30 4.78 1.68
N ILE A 278 -12.39 3.94 1.22
CA ILE A 278 -11.57 4.18 0.03
C ILE A 278 -11.87 3.14 -1.06
N CYS A 279 -11.61 3.54 -2.31
CA CYS A 279 -11.60 2.64 -3.46
C CYS A 279 -12.95 1.99 -3.77
N ALA A 280 -13.08 0.67 -3.59
CA ALA A 280 -14.32 -0.05 -3.81
C ALA A 280 -15.29 0.02 -2.62
N ALA A 281 -14.80 0.27 -1.40
CA ALA A 281 -15.61 0.22 -0.18
C ALA A 281 -16.80 1.21 -0.13
N PRO A 282 -16.72 2.46 -0.64
CA PRO A 282 -17.90 3.34 -0.70
C PRO A 282 -19.04 2.70 -1.51
N ALA A 283 -18.74 2.22 -2.71
CA ALA A 283 -19.74 1.72 -3.67
C ALA A 283 -20.16 0.26 -3.44
N VAL A 284 -19.33 -0.54 -2.75
CA VAL A 284 -19.58 -1.98 -2.50
C VAL A 284 -20.02 -2.24 -1.06
N THR A 285 -19.57 -1.45 -0.09
CA THR A 285 -19.80 -1.67 1.35
C THR A 285 -20.78 -0.64 1.92
N LEU A 286 -20.46 0.67 1.84
CA LEU A 286 -21.29 1.72 2.46
C LEU A 286 -22.61 1.96 1.74
N LEU A 287 -22.64 1.83 0.40
CA LEU A 287 -23.85 2.04 -0.40
C LEU A 287 -24.97 1.02 -0.05
N PRO A 288 -24.75 -0.31 -0.02
CA PRO A 288 -25.75 -1.27 0.46
C PRO A 288 -26.22 -1.05 1.89
N TRP A 289 -25.34 -0.59 2.79
CA TRP A 289 -25.71 -0.24 4.16
C TRP A 289 -26.48 1.10 4.28
N GLY A 290 -26.63 1.85 3.18
CA GLY A 290 -27.34 3.12 3.12
C GLY A 290 -26.56 4.32 3.67
N LEU A 291 -25.30 4.15 4.07
CA LEU A 291 -24.51 5.18 4.75
C LEU A 291 -23.99 6.31 3.82
N LEU A 292 -24.27 6.23 2.52
CA LEU A 292 -24.02 7.31 1.55
C LEU A 292 -25.22 8.25 1.32
N ARG A 293 -26.38 8.01 1.95
CA ARG A 293 -27.61 8.76 1.65
C ARG A 293 -27.40 10.27 1.87
N ARG A 294 -27.66 11.04 0.80
CA ARG A 294 -27.54 12.52 0.73
C ARG A 294 -26.12 13.08 0.88
N ARG A 295 -25.06 12.26 0.73
CA ARG A 295 -23.66 12.66 0.94
C ARG A 295 -22.87 12.64 -0.36
N GLN A 296 -22.10 13.70 -0.63
CA GLN A 296 -21.17 13.68 -1.77
C GLN A 296 -20.10 12.61 -1.51
N THR A 297 -19.88 11.76 -2.51
CA THR A 297 -19.06 10.55 -2.39
C THR A 297 -18.18 10.38 -3.62
N THR A 298 -16.89 10.15 -3.41
CA THR A 298 -15.96 9.68 -4.45
C THR A 298 -15.67 8.18 -4.23
N CYS A 299 -15.26 7.48 -5.28
CA CYS A 299 -14.78 6.10 -5.17
C CYS A 299 -13.85 5.76 -6.34
N HIS A 300 -13.41 4.50 -6.42
CA HIS A 300 -12.59 4.00 -7.51
C HIS A 300 -13.29 4.17 -8.87
N PRO A 301 -12.61 4.67 -9.92
CA PRO A 301 -13.21 4.93 -11.23
C PRO A 301 -14.07 3.78 -11.77
N ALA A 302 -13.61 2.53 -11.63
CA ALA A 302 -14.34 1.34 -12.09
C ALA A 302 -15.68 1.09 -11.36
N PHE A 303 -15.90 1.67 -10.17
CA PHE A 303 -17.10 1.49 -9.35
C PHE A 303 -18.02 2.73 -9.33
N MET A 304 -17.59 3.86 -9.89
CA MET A 304 -18.37 5.12 -9.94
C MET A 304 -19.77 4.93 -10.55
N HIS A 305 -19.92 4.00 -11.50
CA HIS A 305 -21.21 3.67 -12.13
C HIS A 305 -22.27 3.08 -11.17
N LYS A 306 -21.88 2.67 -9.96
CA LYS A 306 -22.80 2.17 -8.92
C LYS A 306 -23.30 3.27 -8.00
N LEU A 307 -22.60 4.40 -7.91
CA LEU A 307 -23.02 5.54 -7.11
C LEU A 307 -24.13 6.30 -7.83
N PRO A 308 -25.20 6.74 -7.14
CA PRO A 308 -26.18 7.65 -7.73
C PRO A 308 -25.53 8.94 -8.23
N THR A 309 -25.84 9.35 -9.46
CA THR A 309 -25.14 10.42 -10.19
C THR A 309 -25.05 11.76 -9.44
N PHE A 310 -26.06 12.06 -8.60
CA PHE A 310 -26.15 13.29 -7.81
C PHE A 310 -25.37 13.27 -6.49
N TRP A 311 -24.78 12.12 -6.12
CA TRP A 311 -23.80 11.98 -5.04
C TRP A 311 -22.37 11.77 -5.56
N ALA A 312 -22.23 11.24 -6.78
CA ALA A 312 -20.96 10.81 -7.36
C ALA A 312 -20.06 11.98 -7.79
N VAL A 313 -19.00 12.26 -7.03
CA VAL A 313 -17.99 13.28 -7.35
C VAL A 313 -16.65 12.66 -7.77
N LYS A 314 -15.82 13.40 -8.50
CA LYS A 314 -14.56 12.91 -9.10
C LYS A 314 -13.29 13.34 -8.35
N SER A 315 -13.43 14.05 -7.23
CA SER A 315 -12.35 14.50 -6.36
C SER A 315 -11.56 13.32 -5.77
N ASN A 316 -10.26 13.50 -5.54
CA ASN A 316 -9.39 12.44 -4.96
C ASN A 316 -9.68 12.18 -3.47
N ILE A 317 -10.24 13.16 -2.79
CA ILE A 317 -10.76 13.11 -1.43
C ILE A 317 -12.12 13.82 -1.42
N GLN A 318 -13.09 13.29 -0.68
CA GLN A 318 -14.38 13.94 -0.47
C GLN A 318 -14.85 13.75 0.97
N VAL A 319 -15.07 14.86 1.66
CA VAL A 319 -15.69 14.89 2.99
C VAL A 319 -17.18 15.25 2.87
N SER A 320 -18.02 14.67 3.71
CA SER A 320 -19.46 14.99 3.85
C SER A 320 -19.99 14.54 5.20
N GLU A 321 -20.21 15.49 6.12
CA GLU A 321 -20.86 15.25 7.43
C GLU A 321 -20.26 14.07 8.24
N GLY A 322 -18.93 14.04 8.40
CA GLY A 322 -18.22 12.98 9.13
C GLY A 322 -17.98 11.68 8.33
N LEU A 323 -18.51 11.57 7.11
CA LEU A 323 -18.02 10.59 6.12
C LEU A 323 -16.84 11.20 5.36
N THR A 324 -15.74 10.46 5.22
CA THR A 324 -14.65 10.77 4.29
C THR A 324 -14.49 9.66 3.25
N THR A 325 -14.35 9.99 1.96
CA THR A 325 -14.16 9.00 0.90
C THR A 325 -13.03 9.34 -0.06
N SER A 326 -12.40 8.30 -0.63
CA SER A 326 -11.26 8.44 -1.54
C SER A 326 -11.23 7.33 -2.61
N ARG A 327 -10.31 7.42 -3.58
CA ARG A 327 -10.45 6.75 -4.88
C ARG A 327 -9.66 5.47 -5.07
N GLY A 328 -8.51 5.29 -4.45
CA GLY A 328 -7.69 4.11 -4.70
C GLY A 328 -6.31 4.16 -4.05
N PRO A 329 -5.45 3.17 -4.34
CA PRO A 329 -4.16 3.00 -3.69
C PRO A 329 -3.28 4.25 -3.78
N GLY A 330 -3.25 4.91 -4.94
CA GLY A 330 -2.53 6.14 -5.21
C GLY A 330 -3.07 7.39 -4.49
N THR A 331 -4.27 7.34 -3.91
CA THR A 331 -4.85 8.44 -3.10
C THR A 331 -4.84 8.14 -1.59
N SER A 332 -4.32 6.98 -1.17
CA SER A 332 -4.34 6.52 0.24
C SER A 332 -3.63 7.47 1.22
N TYR A 333 -2.51 8.08 0.83
CA TYR A 333 -1.82 9.06 1.67
C TYR A 333 -2.70 10.28 1.97
N VAL A 334 -3.33 10.87 0.95
CA VAL A 334 -4.21 12.03 1.10
C VAL A 334 -5.46 11.67 1.92
N PHE A 335 -5.98 10.45 1.73
CA PHE A 335 -7.07 9.91 2.56
C PHE A 335 -6.68 9.79 4.03
N ALA A 336 -5.55 9.16 4.33
CA ALA A 336 -5.09 8.97 5.70
C ALA A 336 -4.73 10.30 6.39
N LEU A 337 -4.09 11.24 5.68
CA LEU A 337 -3.78 12.58 6.21
C LEU A 337 -5.05 13.40 6.49
N CYS A 338 -6.07 13.33 5.63
CA CYS A 338 -7.37 13.96 5.87
C CYS A 338 -8.12 13.33 7.08
N LEU A 339 -7.89 12.05 7.37
CA LEU A 339 -8.41 11.40 8.58
C LEU A 339 -7.61 11.81 9.84
N VAL A 340 -6.29 12.01 9.74
CA VAL A 340 -5.47 12.60 10.82
C VAL A 340 -5.92 14.02 11.13
N GLU A 341 -6.17 14.84 10.11
CA GLU A 341 -6.65 16.22 10.24
C GLU A 341 -7.96 16.29 11.04
N GLN A 342 -8.93 15.44 10.72
CA GLN A 342 -10.22 15.38 11.42
C GLN A 342 -10.14 14.81 12.85
N LEU A 343 -9.09 14.05 13.19
CA LEU A 343 -8.90 13.46 14.54
C LEU A 343 -8.00 14.29 15.46
N PHE A 344 -6.99 14.96 14.90
CA PHE A 344 -5.88 15.59 15.63
C PHE A 344 -5.57 17.03 15.19
N GLY A 345 -6.20 17.54 14.13
CA GLY A 345 -6.02 18.89 13.60
C GLY A 345 -4.96 19.00 12.51
N GLU A 346 -5.07 20.08 11.72
CA GLU A 346 -4.22 20.41 10.56
C GLU A 346 -2.72 20.38 10.89
N SER A 347 -2.31 20.92 12.03
CA SER A 347 -0.89 20.97 12.43
C SER A 347 -0.27 19.58 12.60
N VAL A 348 -1.04 18.61 13.09
CA VAL A 348 -0.59 17.21 13.20
C VAL A 348 -0.55 16.56 11.81
N ALA A 349 -1.61 16.73 11.01
CA ALA A 349 -1.66 16.21 9.64
C ALA A 349 -0.48 16.71 8.79
N LYS A 350 -0.16 18.00 8.87
CA LYS A 350 0.98 18.61 8.19
C LYS A 350 2.31 18.03 8.66
N GLY A 351 2.55 17.95 9.97
CA GLY A 351 3.79 17.37 10.51
C GLY A 351 4.00 15.90 10.14
N ILE A 352 2.92 15.12 10.06
CA ILE A 352 2.97 13.75 9.54
C ILE A 352 3.25 13.75 8.03
N GLY A 353 2.58 14.59 7.24
CA GLY A 353 2.85 14.74 5.79
C GLY A 353 4.31 15.08 5.48
N GLU A 354 4.90 16.01 6.21
CA GLU A 354 6.33 16.36 6.13
C GLU A 354 7.22 15.16 6.50
N SER A 355 6.90 14.43 7.56
CA SER A 355 7.63 13.20 7.96
C SER A 355 7.49 12.04 6.96
N LEU A 356 6.44 12.00 6.15
CA LEU A 356 6.24 11.03 5.07
C LEU A 356 6.91 11.47 3.75
N LEU A 357 7.52 12.67 3.73
CA LEU A 357 8.04 13.36 2.55
C LEU A 357 6.97 13.68 1.49
N VAL A 358 5.71 13.86 1.89
CA VAL A 358 4.58 14.18 0.99
C VAL A 358 4.61 15.66 0.62
N CYS A 359 5.47 16.00 -0.34
CA CYS A 359 5.40 17.28 -1.05
C CYS A 359 4.29 17.22 -2.11
N LEU A 360 3.40 18.21 -2.11
CA LEU A 360 2.32 18.32 -3.10
C LEU A 360 2.79 19.00 -4.40
N ASP A 361 3.79 19.88 -4.31
CA ASP A 361 4.18 20.84 -5.35
C ASP A 361 5.52 20.48 -6.03
N ASP A 362 5.76 19.19 -6.29
CA ASP A 362 7.06 18.68 -6.73
C ASP A 362 7.14 18.44 -8.26
N ASP A 363 7.37 19.53 -9.02
CA ASP A 363 7.63 19.53 -10.48
C ASP A 363 9.04 18.97 -10.84
N ASN A 364 9.76 18.42 -9.85
CA ASN A 364 11.09 17.84 -10.04
C ASN A 364 11.05 16.53 -10.84
N SER A 365 12.19 16.22 -11.48
CA SER A 365 12.38 14.98 -12.25
C SER A 365 12.11 13.72 -11.41
N ARG A 366 10.99 13.05 -11.65
CA ARG A 366 10.59 11.80 -10.97
C ARG A 366 11.70 10.73 -10.96
N LYS A 367 12.49 10.66 -12.03
CA LYS A 367 13.72 9.86 -12.06
C LYS A 367 14.90 10.61 -12.69
N GLN A 368 16.11 10.22 -12.30
CA GLN A 368 17.34 10.45 -13.07
C GLN A 368 18.06 9.11 -13.30
N GLU A 369 18.67 8.93 -14.46
CA GLU A 369 19.24 7.66 -14.91
C GLU A 369 20.64 7.89 -15.50
N PHE A 370 21.66 7.44 -14.77
CA PHE A 370 23.07 7.53 -15.10
C PHE A 370 23.61 6.17 -15.55
N ASN A 371 24.69 6.17 -16.33
CA ASN A 371 25.36 4.95 -16.81
C ASN A 371 24.36 3.96 -17.44
N LYS A 372 23.46 4.45 -18.29
CA LYS A 372 22.27 3.74 -18.75
C LYS A 372 22.60 2.36 -19.33
N VAL A 373 21.97 1.32 -18.77
CA VAL A 373 21.94 -0.04 -19.33
C VAL A 373 20.48 -0.49 -19.47
N GLU A 374 20.20 -1.36 -20.43
CA GLU A 374 18.87 -1.99 -20.53
C GLU A 374 18.72 -3.17 -19.57
N TRP A 375 17.48 -3.41 -19.14
CA TRP A 375 17.12 -4.45 -18.15
C TRP A 375 16.27 -5.52 -18.85
N SER A 376 16.89 -6.28 -19.76
CA SER A 376 16.24 -7.29 -20.59
C SER A 376 16.36 -8.70 -20.01
N PHE A 377 15.24 -9.42 -19.96
CA PHE A 377 15.15 -10.81 -19.49
C PHE A 377 14.38 -11.65 -20.52
N ASP A 378 14.77 -12.91 -20.69
CA ASP A 378 14.11 -13.91 -21.53
C ASP A 378 13.02 -14.71 -20.76
N HIS A 379 12.90 -14.45 -19.46
CA HIS A 379 11.96 -15.08 -18.53
C HIS A 379 11.23 -14.02 -17.68
N ILE A 380 10.27 -14.46 -16.86
CA ILE A 380 9.59 -13.58 -15.89
C ILE A 380 10.60 -13.18 -14.80
N PRO A 381 10.94 -11.88 -14.62
CA PRO A 381 11.94 -11.46 -13.66
C PRO A 381 11.56 -11.84 -12.22
N ARG A 382 12.52 -12.38 -11.46
CA ARG A 382 12.36 -12.71 -10.04
C ARG A 382 12.99 -11.66 -9.14
N VAL A 383 12.20 -11.15 -8.20
CA VAL A 383 12.60 -10.10 -7.25
C VAL A 383 12.62 -10.64 -5.82
N LEU A 384 13.74 -10.40 -5.12
CA LEU A 384 13.85 -10.63 -3.67
C LEU A 384 13.56 -9.34 -2.90
N ILE A 385 12.63 -9.42 -1.95
CA ILE A 385 12.38 -8.38 -0.95
C ILE A 385 12.68 -8.97 0.43
N PRO A 386 13.90 -8.80 0.97
CA PRO A 386 14.26 -9.32 2.28
C PRO A 386 13.72 -8.38 3.36
N VAL A 387 12.99 -8.95 4.32
CA VAL A 387 12.28 -8.20 5.37
C VAL A 387 12.71 -8.65 6.76
N ALA A 388 12.56 -7.76 7.73
CA ALA A 388 12.93 -7.97 9.13
C ALA A 388 11.88 -7.37 10.06
N ASN A 389 11.97 -7.68 11.35
CA ASN A 389 11.25 -6.92 12.37
C ASN A 389 11.67 -5.44 12.30
N GLY A 390 10.70 -4.52 12.29
CA GLY A 390 10.92 -3.08 12.13
C GLY A 390 11.32 -2.63 10.72
N SER A 391 11.16 -3.46 9.69
CA SER A 391 11.11 -3.00 8.30
C SER A 391 9.92 -2.07 8.09
N GLU A 392 10.05 -1.15 7.13
CA GLU A 392 8.96 -0.25 6.72
C GLU A 392 7.79 -1.02 6.09
N GLU A 393 6.60 -0.96 6.69
CA GLU A 393 5.43 -1.66 6.14
C GLU A 393 4.92 -1.07 4.83
N ILE A 394 4.84 0.26 4.67
CA ILE A 394 4.30 0.85 3.45
C ILE A 394 5.25 0.56 2.29
N GLU A 395 6.56 0.67 2.50
CA GLU A 395 7.54 0.37 1.44
C GLU A 395 7.49 -1.10 1.04
N VAL A 396 7.40 -2.02 2.01
CA VAL A 396 7.28 -3.46 1.74
C VAL A 396 6.02 -3.74 0.91
N VAL A 397 4.83 -3.35 1.37
CA VAL A 397 3.60 -3.73 0.65
C VAL A 397 3.46 -3.01 -0.69
N THR A 398 3.88 -1.75 -0.80
CA THR A 398 3.79 -0.99 -2.06
C THR A 398 4.71 -1.56 -3.13
N ILE A 399 5.93 -1.98 -2.77
CA ILE A 399 6.85 -2.61 -3.74
C ILE A 399 6.33 -4.00 -4.12
N VAL A 400 5.83 -4.79 -3.16
CA VAL A 400 5.25 -6.12 -3.41
C VAL A 400 4.05 -6.05 -4.35
N ASP A 401 3.07 -5.21 -4.03
CA ASP A 401 1.83 -5.05 -4.78
C ASP A 401 2.10 -4.64 -6.23
N ILE A 402 2.81 -3.52 -6.44
CA ILE A 402 2.99 -2.91 -7.77
C ILE A 402 3.75 -3.86 -8.72
N LEU A 403 4.75 -4.59 -8.21
CA LEU A 403 5.47 -5.60 -8.97
C LEU A 403 4.60 -6.83 -9.27
N ARG A 404 3.78 -7.30 -8.31
CA ARG A 404 2.84 -8.42 -8.54
C ARG A 404 1.70 -8.04 -9.52
N ARG A 405 1.23 -6.78 -9.53
CA ARG A 405 0.32 -6.25 -10.58
C ARG A 405 0.99 -6.27 -11.96
N ALA A 406 2.28 -5.92 -12.03
CA ALA A 406 3.08 -6.00 -13.25
C ALA A 406 3.43 -7.44 -13.69
N LYS A 407 3.10 -8.46 -12.90
CA LYS A 407 3.39 -9.90 -13.13
C LYS A 407 4.87 -10.30 -12.99
N VAL A 408 5.56 -9.65 -12.05
CA VAL A 408 6.88 -10.05 -11.54
C VAL A 408 6.75 -11.23 -10.55
N ASP A 409 7.72 -12.14 -10.53
CA ASP A 409 7.83 -13.18 -9.50
C ASP A 409 8.48 -12.59 -8.22
N VAL A 410 7.64 -12.13 -7.28
CA VAL A 410 8.09 -11.42 -6.07
C VAL A 410 8.11 -12.34 -4.86
N VAL A 411 9.32 -12.62 -4.35
CA VAL A 411 9.58 -13.39 -3.13
C VAL A 411 9.89 -12.46 -1.97
N VAL A 412 8.98 -12.38 -0.99
CA VAL A 412 9.21 -11.75 0.31
C VAL A 412 9.90 -12.75 1.23
N ALA A 413 11.07 -12.40 1.77
CA ALA A 413 11.89 -13.32 2.55
C ALA A 413 12.24 -12.76 3.94
N SER A 414 11.74 -13.39 5.01
CA SER A 414 12.05 -12.98 6.38
C SER A 414 13.48 -13.39 6.77
N ILE A 415 14.28 -12.45 7.28
CA ILE A 415 15.59 -12.76 7.88
C ILE A 415 15.51 -13.20 9.35
N GLU A 416 14.31 -13.22 9.92
CA GLU A 416 14.05 -13.61 11.31
C GLU A 416 13.97 -15.15 11.44
N LYS A 417 13.69 -15.65 12.65
CA LYS A 417 13.43 -17.09 12.90
C LYS A 417 12.06 -17.55 12.38
N SER A 418 11.18 -16.62 12.01
CA SER A 418 9.79 -16.85 11.60
C SER A 418 9.49 -16.11 10.30
N VAL A 419 8.57 -16.65 9.49
CA VAL A 419 8.03 -15.94 8.32
C VAL A 419 7.18 -14.73 8.72
N GLN A 420 6.56 -14.76 9.89
CA GLN A 420 5.92 -13.60 10.49
C GLN A 420 6.96 -12.58 10.98
N ILE A 421 6.73 -11.32 10.62
CA ILE A 421 7.44 -10.15 11.16
C ILE A 421 6.45 -9.13 11.74
N LEU A 422 6.94 -8.29 12.64
CA LEU A 422 6.29 -7.05 13.09
C LEU A 422 7.03 -5.85 12.47
N ALA A 423 6.35 -5.09 11.62
CA ALA A 423 6.90 -3.94 10.92
C ALA A 423 7.02 -2.68 11.82
N SER A 424 7.48 -1.57 11.27
CA SER A 424 7.90 -0.37 12.02
C SER A 424 6.80 0.32 12.81
N GLN A 425 5.57 0.39 12.28
CA GLN A 425 4.35 0.88 12.96
C GLN A 425 3.47 -0.30 13.41
N GLY A 426 4.07 -1.46 13.67
CA GLY A 426 3.41 -2.62 14.25
C GLY A 426 2.48 -3.38 13.29
N THR A 427 2.59 -3.17 11.97
CA THR A 427 1.87 -4.02 11.00
C THR A 427 2.44 -5.44 11.02
N LYS A 428 1.58 -6.46 11.14
CA LYS A 428 2.01 -7.86 11.15
C LYS A 428 1.93 -8.43 9.74
N ILE A 429 3.09 -8.80 9.18
CA ILE A 429 3.21 -9.30 7.80
C ILE A 429 3.78 -10.72 7.83
N ILE A 430 3.25 -11.62 7.00
CA ILE A 430 3.79 -12.96 6.76
C ILE A 430 4.56 -12.95 5.44
N ALA A 431 5.89 -13.13 5.51
CA ALA A 431 6.75 -13.33 4.35
C ALA A 431 6.45 -14.69 3.66
N ASP A 432 6.78 -14.81 2.38
CA ASP A 432 6.54 -16.04 1.62
C ASP A 432 7.46 -17.20 2.09
N LYS A 433 8.67 -16.89 2.57
CA LYS A 433 9.63 -17.86 3.12
C LYS A 433 10.68 -17.22 4.06
N LEU A 434 11.50 -18.05 4.69
CA LEU A 434 12.70 -17.62 5.41
C LEU A 434 13.86 -17.34 4.44
N ILE A 435 14.76 -16.42 4.78
CA ILE A 435 15.90 -16.02 3.94
C ILE A 435 16.85 -17.17 3.60
N GLY A 436 16.95 -18.19 4.46
CA GLY A 436 17.74 -19.39 4.18
C GLY A 436 17.23 -20.14 2.94
N VAL A 437 15.92 -20.40 2.87
CA VAL A 437 15.25 -21.05 1.73
C VAL A 437 15.12 -20.11 0.53
N ALA A 438 15.19 -18.79 0.74
CA ALA A 438 15.31 -17.83 -0.36
C ALA A 438 16.70 -17.86 -0.99
N ALA A 439 17.77 -18.05 -0.22
CA ALA A 439 19.15 -18.02 -0.69
C ALA A 439 19.54 -19.20 -1.61
N GLU A 440 18.68 -20.22 -1.71
CA GLU A 440 18.79 -21.33 -2.68
C GLU A 440 18.37 -20.93 -4.10
N LEU A 441 17.88 -19.69 -4.31
CA LEU A 441 17.37 -19.18 -5.58
C LEU A 441 18.20 -18.01 -6.13
N THR A 442 18.37 -17.99 -7.45
CA THR A 442 18.86 -16.80 -8.18
C THR A 442 17.75 -15.75 -8.30
N TYR A 443 18.15 -14.48 -8.24
CA TYR A 443 17.28 -13.30 -8.34
C TYR A 443 17.83 -12.30 -9.35
N ASP A 444 16.98 -11.74 -10.19
CA ASP A 444 17.36 -10.69 -11.15
C ASP A 444 17.56 -9.33 -10.48
N LEU A 445 16.78 -9.09 -9.43
CA LEU A 445 16.74 -7.85 -8.67
C LEU A 445 16.53 -8.14 -7.17
N ILE A 446 17.40 -7.58 -6.31
CA ILE A 446 17.20 -7.55 -4.85
C ILE A 446 16.84 -6.12 -4.43
N ILE A 447 15.70 -5.92 -3.76
CA ILE A 447 15.23 -4.61 -3.29
C ILE A 447 15.23 -4.57 -1.76
N LEU A 448 16.01 -3.68 -1.16
CA LEU A 448 16.06 -3.49 0.28
C LEU A 448 15.04 -2.41 0.74
N PRO A 449 13.96 -2.78 1.45
CA PRO A 449 13.05 -1.80 2.07
C PRO A 449 13.72 -1.10 3.26
N GLY A 450 13.21 0.06 3.66
CA GLY A 450 13.71 0.85 4.77
C GLY A 450 13.19 0.43 6.14
N GLY A 451 12.86 1.43 6.97
CA GLY A 451 12.61 1.29 8.40
C GLY A 451 13.93 1.16 9.17
N THR A 452 14.21 2.06 10.12
CA THR A 452 15.54 2.13 10.77
C THR A 452 15.94 0.82 11.45
N ALA A 453 15.04 0.23 12.23
CA ALA A 453 15.32 -1.01 12.96
C ALA A 453 15.37 -2.24 12.02
N GLY A 454 14.57 -2.25 10.96
CA GLY A 454 14.60 -3.29 9.93
C GLY A 454 15.90 -3.26 9.13
N ALA A 455 16.28 -2.09 8.60
CA ALA A 455 17.54 -1.89 7.88
C ALA A 455 18.77 -2.25 8.73
N GLU A 456 18.73 -2.02 10.04
CA GLU A 456 19.77 -2.48 10.96
C GLU A 456 19.84 -4.02 11.10
N ARG A 457 18.69 -4.71 11.18
CA ARG A 457 18.65 -6.18 11.22
C ARG A 457 19.08 -6.78 9.88
N LEU A 458 18.60 -6.23 8.76
CA LEU A 458 19.04 -6.58 7.40
C LEU A 458 20.57 -6.45 7.25
N ASN A 459 21.15 -5.35 7.74
CA ASN A 459 22.60 -5.13 7.77
C ASN A 459 23.38 -6.09 8.71
N LYS A 460 22.70 -6.82 9.60
CA LYS A 460 23.32 -7.83 10.48
C LYS A 460 23.26 -9.25 9.86
N SER A 461 22.32 -9.52 8.95
CA SER A 461 22.18 -10.83 8.27
C SER A 461 23.40 -11.18 7.40
N ARG A 462 24.05 -12.32 7.69
CA ARG A 462 25.18 -12.84 6.89
C ARG A 462 24.71 -13.37 5.53
N ILE A 463 23.54 -14.01 5.48
CA ILE A 463 22.95 -14.57 4.26
C ILE A 463 22.66 -13.46 3.25
N LEU A 464 22.05 -12.36 3.71
CA LEU A 464 21.75 -11.22 2.83
C LEU A 464 23.02 -10.53 2.29
N LYS A 465 24.10 -10.48 3.07
CA LYS A 465 25.40 -9.96 2.61
C LYS A 465 26.01 -10.82 1.51
N ASN A 466 25.95 -12.14 1.64
CA ASN A 466 26.39 -13.07 0.60
C ASN A 466 25.58 -12.85 -0.69
N LEU A 467 24.24 -12.87 -0.59
CA LEU A 467 23.35 -12.65 -1.74
C LEU A 467 23.60 -11.31 -2.45
N LEU A 468 23.78 -10.21 -1.71
CA LEU A 468 24.08 -8.90 -2.29
C LEU A 468 25.47 -8.85 -2.96
N LYS A 469 26.47 -9.54 -2.38
CA LYS A 469 27.80 -9.67 -3.00
C LYS A 469 27.74 -10.52 -4.27
N GLU A 470 26.98 -11.60 -4.28
CA GLU A 470 26.75 -12.47 -5.43
C GLU A 470 25.95 -11.74 -6.53
N GLN A 471 25.03 -10.85 -6.15
CA GLN A 471 24.27 -10.00 -7.07
C GLN A 471 25.20 -9.05 -7.84
N GLU A 472 26.10 -8.34 -7.14
CA GLU A 472 27.11 -7.45 -7.75
C GLU A 472 28.13 -8.25 -8.59
N LEU A 473 28.68 -9.36 -8.06
CA LEU A 473 29.67 -10.18 -8.78
C LEU A 473 29.13 -10.80 -10.07
N ALA A 474 27.85 -11.19 -10.09
CA ALA A 474 27.18 -11.66 -11.30
C ALA A 474 26.68 -10.50 -12.20
N GLY A 475 26.86 -9.24 -11.78
CA GLY A 475 26.35 -8.08 -12.49
C GLY A 475 24.83 -8.12 -12.68
N ARG A 476 24.08 -8.55 -11.67
CA ARG A 476 22.62 -8.47 -11.63
C ARG A 476 22.17 -7.18 -10.93
N ILE A 477 20.87 -6.90 -10.92
CA ILE A 477 20.33 -5.61 -10.45
C ILE A 477 20.15 -5.66 -8.92
N TYR A 478 20.34 -4.53 -8.24
CA TYR A 478 19.92 -4.36 -6.86
C TYR A 478 19.48 -2.93 -6.59
N GLY A 479 18.73 -2.74 -5.51
CA GLY A 479 18.29 -1.43 -5.10
C GLY A 479 17.91 -1.33 -3.65
N ALA A 480 17.70 -0.09 -3.20
CA ALA A 480 17.29 0.19 -1.83
C ALA A 480 16.53 1.51 -1.73
N VAL A 481 15.53 1.53 -0.86
CA VAL A 481 14.73 2.73 -0.56
C VAL A 481 15.00 3.21 0.87
N CYS A 482 14.80 4.50 1.11
CA CYS A 482 14.78 5.10 2.43
C CYS A 482 16.12 5.00 3.19
N SER A 483 16.17 4.25 4.29
CA SER A 483 17.36 4.04 5.11
C SER A 483 18.29 2.94 4.56
N SER A 484 17.80 2.09 3.66
CA SER A 484 18.54 0.91 3.19
C SER A 484 19.64 1.14 2.15
N PRO A 485 19.76 2.29 1.43
CA PRO A 485 20.99 2.65 0.72
C PRO A 485 22.22 2.66 1.64
N GLY A 486 22.05 2.91 2.94
CA GLY A 486 23.10 2.77 3.96
C GLY A 486 23.58 1.32 4.19
N ILE A 487 22.85 0.30 3.72
CA ILE A 487 23.30 -1.11 3.69
C ILE A 487 24.20 -1.34 2.48
N LEU A 488 23.79 -0.86 1.30
CA LEU A 488 24.57 -0.93 0.07
C LEU A 488 25.91 -0.18 0.23
N HIS A 489 25.86 1.03 0.79
CA HIS A 489 27.03 1.85 1.09
C HIS A 489 28.06 1.11 1.96
N ARG A 490 27.62 0.55 3.11
CA ARG A 490 28.50 -0.18 4.05
C ARG A 490 29.08 -1.48 3.49
N GLN A 491 28.58 -1.97 2.36
CA GLN A 491 29.14 -3.12 1.64
C GLN A 491 29.98 -2.73 0.41
N GLY A 492 30.19 -1.42 0.19
CA GLY A 492 30.94 -0.91 -0.96
C GLY A 492 30.14 -0.87 -2.27
N LEU A 493 28.88 -1.32 -2.27
CA LEU A 493 28.01 -1.46 -3.45
C LEU A 493 27.54 -0.12 -4.04
N LEU A 494 27.89 1.01 -3.41
CA LEU A 494 27.69 2.36 -3.96
C LEU A 494 29.02 3.06 -4.33
N LYS A 495 30.16 2.34 -4.33
CA LYS A 495 31.46 2.94 -4.64
C LYS A 495 31.50 3.40 -6.11
N GLY A 496 31.63 4.71 -6.33
CA GLY A 496 31.61 5.30 -7.67
C GLY A 496 30.22 5.30 -8.31
N LYS A 497 29.14 5.20 -7.51
CA LYS A 497 27.75 5.22 -7.97
C LYS A 497 27.02 6.47 -7.51
N LYS A 498 26.12 6.98 -8.36
CA LYS A 498 25.13 7.99 -7.97
C LYS A 498 23.93 7.30 -7.31
N ALA A 499 23.44 7.86 -6.21
CA ALA A 499 22.29 7.32 -5.48
C ALA A 499 21.45 8.44 -4.86
N THR A 500 20.25 8.11 -4.37
CA THR A 500 19.50 8.95 -3.42
C THR A 500 19.05 8.12 -2.23
N ALA A 501 18.62 8.77 -1.15
CA ALA A 501 18.28 8.11 0.11
C ALA A 501 17.38 8.99 0.99
N HIS A 502 16.92 8.44 2.12
CA HIS A 502 16.22 9.22 3.13
C HIS A 502 17.15 10.30 3.73
N PRO A 503 16.68 11.55 3.94
CA PRO A 503 17.51 12.64 4.45
C PRO A 503 18.32 12.30 5.71
N SER A 504 17.77 11.50 6.64
CA SER A 504 18.44 11.08 7.89
C SER A 504 19.64 10.13 7.71
N ILE A 505 19.93 9.68 6.48
CA ILE A 505 21.14 8.91 6.16
C ILE A 505 22.01 9.53 5.04
N VAL A 506 21.59 10.62 4.39
CA VAL A 506 22.36 11.25 3.30
C VAL A 506 23.77 11.64 3.75
N SER A 507 23.91 12.21 4.94
CA SER A 507 25.21 12.57 5.55
C SER A 507 26.11 11.38 5.93
N LYS A 508 25.61 10.14 5.79
CA LYS A 508 26.35 8.88 6.06
C LYS A 508 26.77 8.16 4.78
N LEU A 509 26.54 8.76 3.62
CA LEU A 509 26.94 8.26 2.30
C LEU A 509 28.17 9.04 1.81
N THR A 510 29.25 8.34 1.47
CA THR A 510 30.46 8.96 0.86
C THR A 510 30.48 8.87 -0.67
N ASN A 511 29.37 8.43 -1.28
CA ASN A 511 29.17 8.42 -2.72
C ASN A 511 28.43 9.68 -3.16
N GLU A 512 28.33 9.93 -4.48
CA GLU A 512 27.57 11.08 -4.98
C GLU A 512 26.07 10.88 -4.66
N VAL A 513 25.47 11.85 -3.95
CA VAL A 513 24.05 11.83 -3.59
C VAL A 513 23.29 12.84 -4.46
N VAL A 514 22.33 12.34 -5.23
CA VAL A 514 21.45 13.15 -6.06
C VAL A 514 20.28 13.64 -5.22
N ASN A 515 20.21 14.96 -5.01
CA ASN A 515 19.14 15.64 -4.30
C ASN A 515 17.96 15.96 -5.25
N GLY A 516 16.79 16.29 -4.67
CA GLY A 516 15.54 16.60 -5.39
C GLY A 516 14.87 15.41 -6.09
N THR A 517 15.65 14.47 -6.63
CA THR A 517 15.16 13.36 -7.46
C THR A 517 14.52 12.25 -6.61
N LYS A 518 13.30 11.84 -6.95
CA LYS A 518 12.58 10.76 -6.25
C LYS A 518 13.20 9.37 -6.45
N VAL A 519 13.71 9.08 -7.65
CA VAL A 519 14.29 7.78 -8.03
C VAL A 519 15.59 7.95 -8.81
N VAL A 520 16.69 7.33 -8.37
CA VAL A 520 17.99 7.39 -9.06
C VAL A 520 18.38 6.00 -9.54
N ILE A 521 18.70 5.87 -10.83
CA ILE A 521 19.33 4.69 -11.43
C ILE A 521 20.79 5.02 -11.75
N ASP A 522 21.72 4.14 -11.39
CA ASP A 522 23.10 4.14 -11.90
C ASP A 522 23.43 2.74 -12.44
N GLY A 523 23.16 2.56 -13.74
CA GLY A 523 23.25 1.29 -14.45
C GLY A 523 22.36 0.18 -13.85
N LYS A 524 22.94 -0.61 -12.94
CA LYS A 524 22.32 -1.77 -12.29
C LYS A 524 21.94 -1.52 -10.82
N VAL A 525 22.19 -0.31 -10.32
CA VAL A 525 21.77 0.14 -8.99
C VAL A 525 20.53 1.04 -9.14
N ILE A 526 19.50 0.83 -8.32
CA ILE A 526 18.35 1.75 -8.23
C ILE A 526 18.06 2.16 -6.77
N THR A 527 17.81 3.44 -6.51
CA THR A 527 17.57 3.95 -5.15
C THR A 527 16.46 5.01 -5.10
N SER A 528 15.86 5.18 -3.92
CA SER A 528 14.75 6.14 -3.69
C SER A 528 14.71 6.69 -2.26
N ARG A 529 14.04 7.84 -2.08
CA ARG A 529 14.11 8.69 -0.88
C ARG A 529 13.30 8.16 0.31
N GLY A 530 12.11 7.60 0.09
CA GLY A 530 11.27 7.06 1.17
C GLY A 530 9.80 6.90 0.79
N LEU A 531 8.93 7.09 1.77
CA LEU A 531 7.51 6.73 1.73
C LEU A 531 6.74 7.35 0.55
N SER A 532 6.74 8.67 0.41
CA SER A 532 6.08 9.35 -0.71
C SER A 532 6.63 8.97 -2.09
N THR A 533 7.88 8.51 -2.17
CA THR A 533 8.57 8.20 -3.44
C THR A 533 8.55 6.71 -3.79
N VAL A 534 8.04 5.83 -2.92
CA VAL A 534 8.10 4.38 -3.15
C VAL A 534 7.18 3.90 -4.29
N THR A 535 6.06 4.59 -4.51
CA THR A 535 5.17 4.36 -5.68
C THR A 535 5.87 4.71 -7.00
N ASP A 536 6.51 5.89 -7.09
CA ASP A 536 7.32 6.27 -8.26
C ASP A 536 8.50 5.28 -8.45
N PHE A 537 9.16 4.83 -7.37
CA PHE A 537 10.25 3.83 -7.40
C PHE A 537 9.80 2.48 -7.99
N ALA A 538 8.71 1.91 -7.48
CA ALA A 538 8.18 0.65 -7.99
C ALA A 538 7.70 0.77 -9.45
N LEU A 539 7.05 1.88 -9.82
CA LEU A 539 6.63 2.14 -11.21
C LEU A 539 7.82 2.37 -12.16
N VAL A 540 8.94 2.94 -11.69
CA VAL A 540 10.19 3.03 -12.47
C VAL A 540 10.80 1.64 -12.68
N ILE A 541 10.77 0.74 -11.69
CA ILE A 541 11.20 -0.66 -11.86
C ILE A 541 10.33 -1.36 -12.92
N VAL A 542 9.00 -1.26 -12.81
CA VAL A 542 8.05 -1.80 -13.81
C VAL A 542 8.34 -1.22 -15.20
N SER A 543 8.66 0.07 -15.30
CA SER A 543 9.00 0.73 -16.57
C SER A 543 10.34 0.29 -17.14
N LYS A 544 11.30 -0.15 -16.31
CA LYS A 544 12.59 -0.69 -16.78
C LYS A 544 12.48 -2.16 -17.20
N LEU A 545 11.65 -2.96 -16.52
CA LEU A 545 11.43 -4.38 -16.84
C LEU A 545 10.51 -4.60 -18.06
N PHE A 546 9.47 -3.76 -18.22
CA PHE A 546 8.39 -4.00 -19.18
C PHE A 546 7.98 -2.77 -20.01
N GLY A 547 8.73 -1.68 -19.93
CA GLY A 547 8.47 -0.43 -20.66
C GLY A 547 7.36 0.43 -20.06
N HIS A 548 7.31 1.69 -20.53
CA HIS A 548 6.41 2.74 -20.03
C HIS A 548 4.93 2.34 -20.06
N ALA A 549 4.47 1.63 -21.09
CA ALA A 549 3.08 1.20 -21.23
C ALA A 549 2.61 0.28 -20.10
N ARG A 550 3.46 -0.64 -19.62
CA ARG A 550 3.13 -1.51 -18.48
C ARG A 550 3.05 -0.71 -17.18
N ALA A 551 4.03 0.16 -16.93
CA ALA A 551 4.05 1.01 -15.74
C ALA A 551 2.83 1.92 -15.68
N ARG A 552 2.48 2.56 -16.80
CA ARG A 552 1.28 3.39 -16.93
C ARG A 552 0.00 2.59 -16.68
N SER A 553 -0.15 1.40 -17.25
CA SER A 553 -1.33 0.55 -17.03
C SER A 553 -1.48 0.12 -15.57
N VAL A 554 -0.38 -0.12 -14.86
CA VAL A 554 -0.41 -0.38 -13.40
C VAL A 554 -0.80 0.89 -12.63
N ALA A 555 -0.21 2.05 -12.95
CA ALA A 555 -0.53 3.32 -12.28
C ALA A 555 -1.99 3.75 -12.47
N GLU A 556 -2.55 3.61 -13.67
CA GLU A 556 -3.96 3.87 -13.95
C GLU A 556 -4.88 2.96 -13.10
N GLY A 557 -4.48 1.70 -12.86
CA GLY A 557 -5.14 0.76 -11.96
C GLY A 557 -4.92 0.99 -10.45
N LEU A 558 -4.02 1.91 -10.07
CA LEU A 558 -3.83 2.40 -8.71
C LEU A 558 -4.55 3.74 -8.46
N VAL A 559 -5.15 4.34 -9.51
CA VAL A 559 -5.59 5.76 -9.50
C VAL A 559 -4.42 6.70 -9.16
N TYR A 560 -3.21 6.38 -9.64
CA TYR A 560 -2.00 7.16 -9.44
C TYR A 560 -1.63 7.95 -10.70
N GLU A 561 -1.23 9.21 -10.56
CA GLU A 561 -0.89 10.05 -11.70
C GLU A 561 0.47 9.69 -12.28
N TYR A 562 0.47 9.27 -13.54
CA TYR A 562 1.66 8.86 -14.28
C TYR A 562 1.79 9.65 -15.60
N PRO A 563 3.01 10.04 -16.04
CA PRO A 563 3.18 10.88 -17.22
C PRO A 563 2.59 10.23 -18.47
N ARG A 564 2.01 11.05 -19.34
CA ARG A 564 1.65 10.66 -20.70
C ARG A 564 2.86 10.94 -21.60
N SER A 565 3.73 9.94 -21.72
CA SER A 565 4.88 9.80 -22.64
C SER A 565 5.25 11.00 -23.49
#